data_AF-A0A149V4N0-F1
#
_entry.id   AF-A0A149V4N0-F1
#
_cell.length_a   1.000
_cell.length_b   1.000
_cell.length_c   1.000
_cell.angle_alpha   90.00
_cell.angle_beta   90.00
_cell.angle_gamma   90.00
#
_symmetry.space_group_name_H-M   'P 1'
#
loop_
_entity.id
_entity.type
_entity.pdbx_description
1 polymer ?
#
loop_
_entity_poly.entity_id
_entity_poly.type
_entity_poly.pdbx_seq_one_letter_code
_entity_poly.pdbx_strand_id
1 'polypeptide(L)'
;MIPALRGLVFEASGSNAPQTQTQTQTQTQTQTQTQTQTDAIQMNGLPLLETKEFRKKLEPYLNKAASARTFYDIVQQVTAQFREKGHPFLTAFVPPQRVHDGMLHIRVEEYRLGQITVSGNRWFSDRIIRNASSLHPKDTLALQNLQADLAWINGNPFRTVDMIYHPGQKAGTTDVDLQVSDRFPVYVFGSFNNQADPTLGRVNWSLGATWGNAFGIDADFSHFV
;
A
#
# COMPACT_ATOMS: atom_id res chain seq x y z
N MET A 1 -25.08 -30.04 9.62
CA MET A 1 -23.79 -30.18 10.34
C MET A 1 -22.80 -29.23 9.66
N ILE A 2 -22.10 -28.38 10.40
CA ILE A 2 -21.08 -27.48 9.83
C ILE A 2 -19.79 -28.30 9.64
N PRO A 3 -19.19 -28.34 8.44
CA PRO A 3 -17.97 -29.11 8.21
C PRO A 3 -16.79 -28.50 8.97
N ALA A 4 -15.83 -29.33 9.36
CA ALA A 4 -14.57 -28.88 9.94
C ALA A 4 -13.56 -28.54 8.84
N LEU A 5 -12.70 -27.54 9.09
CA LEU A 5 -11.61 -27.17 8.18
C LEU A 5 -10.50 -28.21 8.24
N ARG A 6 -10.17 -28.82 7.11
CA ARG A 6 -9.06 -29.78 6.96
C ARG A 6 -7.85 -29.16 6.28
N GLY A 7 -8.05 -28.06 5.55
CA GLY A 7 -6.95 -27.31 4.98
C GLY A 7 -7.30 -25.90 4.54
N LEU A 8 -6.26 -25.11 4.34
CA LEU A 8 -6.29 -23.70 3.95
C LEU A 8 -5.46 -23.53 2.69
N VAL A 9 -6.01 -22.87 1.68
CA VAL A 9 -5.32 -22.56 0.42
C VAL A 9 -5.32 -21.05 0.24
N PHE A 10 -4.13 -20.44 0.22
CA PHE A 10 -3.93 -19.02 -0.01
C PHE A 10 -3.41 -18.79 -1.43
N GLU A 11 -4.03 -17.88 -2.17
CA GLU A 11 -3.66 -17.59 -3.56
C GLU A 11 -3.50 -16.08 -3.76
N ALA A 12 -2.40 -15.65 -4.39
CA ALA A 12 -2.24 -14.29 -4.85
C ALA A 12 -3.17 -14.01 -6.04
N SER A 13 -3.87 -12.87 -6.05
CA SER A 13 -4.85 -12.56 -7.10
C SER A 13 -4.26 -12.26 -8.50
N GLY A 14 -2.97 -12.52 -8.72
CA GLY A 14 -2.29 -12.40 -10.03
C GLY A 14 -1.72 -13.71 -10.57
N SER A 15 -1.80 -14.83 -9.83
CA SER A 15 -1.40 -16.14 -10.35
C SER A 15 -2.60 -16.79 -11.06
N ASN A 16 -2.54 -16.85 -12.39
CA ASN A 16 -3.52 -17.51 -13.26
C ASN A 16 -4.22 -18.72 -12.61
N ALA A 17 -5.51 -18.58 -12.31
CA ALA A 17 -6.41 -19.72 -12.31
C ALA A 17 -6.65 -20.11 -13.78
N PRO A 18 -6.40 -21.36 -14.20
CA PRO A 18 -6.88 -21.82 -15.50
C PRO A 18 -8.40 -21.93 -15.45
N GLN A 19 -9.09 -20.96 -16.03
CA GLN A 19 -10.44 -21.18 -16.53
C GLN A 19 -10.34 -21.81 -17.92
N THR A 20 -10.36 -23.15 -18.01
CA THR A 20 -10.97 -23.84 -19.16
C THR A 20 -11.36 -25.27 -18.77
N GLN A 21 -12.66 -25.54 -18.71
CA GLN A 21 -13.17 -26.90 -18.87
C GLN A 21 -13.07 -27.24 -20.36
N THR A 22 -12.30 -28.27 -20.71
CA THR A 22 -12.61 -29.12 -21.87
C THR A 22 -12.17 -30.54 -21.53
N GLN A 23 -13.14 -31.45 -21.53
CA GLN A 23 -12.92 -32.89 -21.40
C GLN A 23 -12.20 -33.39 -22.65
N THR A 24 -11.07 -34.10 -22.49
CA THR A 24 -10.75 -35.25 -23.35
C THR A 24 -9.88 -36.22 -22.56
N GLN A 25 -10.37 -37.45 -22.41
CA GLN A 25 -9.63 -38.57 -21.83
C GLN A 25 -8.60 -39.08 -22.84
N THR A 26 -7.35 -39.28 -22.45
CA THR A 26 -6.56 -40.46 -22.85
C THR A 26 -5.49 -40.73 -21.79
N GLN A 27 -5.44 -41.97 -21.31
CA GLN A 27 -4.49 -42.50 -20.33
C GLN A 27 -3.16 -42.83 -21.03
N THR A 28 -2.00 -42.65 -20.39
CA THR A 28 -0.95 -43.67 -20.18
C THR A 28 0.04 -43.21 -19.08
N GLN A 29 0.38 -44.14 -18.19
CA GLN A 29 1.23 -44.07 -16.98
C GLN A 29 2.69 -43.72 -17.35
N THR A 30 3.52 -43.06 -16.54
CA THR A 30 4.19 -43.58 -15.33
C THR A 30 5.16 -42.49 -14.84
N GLN A 31 5.10 -42.08 -13.56
CA GLN A 31 6.27 -41.66 -12.79
C GLN A 31 5.91 -41.46 -11.30
N THR A 32 6.35 -42.46 -10.54
CA THR A 32 6.79 -42.48 -9.14
C THR A 32 6.11 -41.54 -8.14
N GLN A 33 5.26 -42.19 -7.34
CA GLN A 33 4.71 -41.71 -6.09
C GLN A 33 5.83 -41.43 -5.08
N THR A 34 6.00 -40.15 -4.73
CA THR A 34 6.25 -39.75 -3.35
C THR A 34 5.04 -38.90 -2.96
N GLN A 35 3.99 -39.56 -2.44
CA GLN A 35 2.87 -38.88 -1.79
C GLN A 35 3.39 -38.28 -0.48
N THR A 36 4.04 -37.12 -0.56
CA THR A 36 4.19 -36.23 0.58
C THR A 36 2.80 -35.77 0.97
N GLN A 37 2.35 -36.24 2.14
CA GLN A 37 1.32 -35.66 2.99
C GLN A 37 0.86 -34.29 2.49
N THR A 38 -0.34 -34.21 1.89
CA THR A 38 -0.91 -32.96 1.36
C THR A 38 -0.78 -31.89 2.42
N ASP A 39 0.10 -30.92 2.19
CA ASP A 39 0.39 -29.87 3.16
C ASP A 39 -0.93 -29.15 3.46
N ALA A 40 -1.46 -29.31 4.69
CA ALA A 40 -2.79 -28.84 5.05
C ALA A 40 -2.95 -27.32 4.90
N ILE A 41 -1.82 -26.60 4.77
CA ILE A 41 -1.76 -25.17 4.57
C ILE A 41 -0.90 -24.91 3.33
N GLN A 42 -1.55 -24.46 2.25
CA GLN A 42 -0.92 -24.16 0.97
C GLN A 42 -0.87 -22.63 0.77
N MET A 43 0.30 -22.10 0.45
CA MET A 43 0.51 -20.67 0.21
C MET A 43 1.09 -20.52 -1.19
N ASN A 44 0.24 -20.23 -2.17
CA ASN A 44 0.60 -20.22 -3.58
C ASN A 44 0.92 -18.79 -4.01
N GLY A 45 2.19 -18.54 -4.36
CA GLY A 45 2.64 -17.22 -4.83
C GLY A 45 2.67 -16.15 -3.73
N LEU A 46 2.84 -16.56 -2.47
CA LEU A 46 2.79 -15.67 -1.30
C LEU A 46 4.03 -15.87 -0.41
N PRO A 47 5.25 -15.56 -0.91
CA PRO A 47 6.50 -15.82 -0.19
C PRO A 47 6.57 -15.08 1.16
N LEU A 48 5.86 -13.96 1.31
CA LEU A 48 5.75 -13.21 2.56
C LEU A 48 5.05 -13.98 3.68
N LEU A 49 4.21 -14.97 3.33
CA LEU A 49 3.50 -15.82 4.28
C LEU A 49 4.21 -17.15 4.54
N GLU A 50 5.13 -17.57 3.66
CA GLU A 50 5.83 -18.87 3.69
C GLU A 50 6.90 -18.96 4.80
N THR A 51 6.48 -18.71 6.04
CA THR A 51 7.32 -18.84 7.24
C THR A 51 6.78 -19.95 8.12
N LYS A 52 7.68 -20.72 8.76
CA LYS A 52 7.31 -21.78 9.70
C LYS A 52 6.47 -21.23 10.87
N GLU A 53 6.83 -20.04 11.34
CA GLU A 53 6.12 -19.35 12.43
C GLU A 53 4.68 -19.01 12.05
N PHE A 54 4.45 -18.47 10.85
CA PHE A 54 3.11 -18.12 10.41
C PHE A 54 2.24 -19.36 10.15
N ARG A 55 2.81 -20.43 9.59
CA ARG A 55 2.11 -21.71 9.45
C ARG A 55 1.64 -22.24 10.81
N LYS A 56 2.50 -22.20 11.82
CA LYS A 56 2.15 -22.57 13.20
C LYS A 56 1.04 -21.70 13.79
N LYS A 57 1.00 -20.40 13.48
CA LYS A 57 -0.12 -19.51 13.87
C LYS A 57 -1.47 -19.93 13.25
N LEU A 58 -1.45 -20.62 12.11
CA LEU A 58 -2.66 -21.05 11.38
C LEU A 58 -3.16 -22.45 11.77
N GLU A 59 -2.29 -23.32 12.30
CA GLU A 59 -2.65 -24.67 12.77
C GLU A 59 -3.89 -24.73 13.68
N PRO A 60 -4.09 -23.79 14.64
CA PRO A 60 -5.27 -23.82 15.52
C PRO A 60 -6.61 -23.60 14.80
N TYR A 61 -6.60 -23.17 13.53
CA TYR A 61 -7.82 -23.05 12.72
C TYR A 61 -8.16 -24.35 11.98
N LEU A 62 -7.21 -25.27 11.87
CA LEU A 62 -7.48 -26.63 11.40
C LEU A 62 -8.38 -27.35 12.41
N ASN A 63 -9.27 -28.19 11.90
CA ASN A 63 -10.33 -28.92 12.60
C ASN A 63 -11.39 -28.06 13.30
N LYS A 64 -11.33 -26.72 13.21
CA LYS A 64 -12.43 -25.85 13.64
C LYS A 64 -13.60 -25.89 12.66
N ALA A 65 -14.80 -25.58 13.15
CA ALA A 65 -15.98 -25.43 12.30
C ALA A 65 -15.75 -24.35 11.23
N ALA A 66 -16.11 -24.66 9.99
CA ALA A 66 -16.09 -23.75 8.85
C ALA A 66 -17.21 -22.71 8.99
N SER A 67 -17.00 -21.74 9.88
CA SER A 67 -17.96 -20.69 10.21
C SER A 67 -17.46 -19.33 9.76
N ALA A 68 -18.38 -18.38 9.57
CA ALA A 68 -18.04 -17.00 9.23
C ALA A 68 -17.05 -16.39 10.24
N ARG A 69 -17.15 -16.75 11.52
CA ARG A 69 -16.22 -16.30 12.55
C ARG A 69 -14.81 -16.84 12.34
N THR A 70 -14.69 -18.14 12.07
CA THR A 70 -13.40 -18.78 11.78
C THR A 70 -12.73 -18.15 10.56
N PHE A 71 -13.50 -17.89 9.50
CA PHE A 71 -13.00 -17.26 8.28
C PHE A 71 -12.51 -15.83 8.54
N TYR A 72 -13.29 -15.05 9.28
CA TYR A 72 -12.89 -13.71 9.69
C TYR A 72 -11.58 -13.72 10.48
N ASP A 73 -11.45 -14.60 11.47
CA ASP A 73 -10.25 -14.68 12.30
C ASP A 73 -9.01 -15.06 11.46
N ILE A 74 -9.13 -16.00 10.51
CA ILE A 74 -8.03 -16.34 9.57
C ILE A 74 -7.64 -15.14 8.72
N VAL A 75 -8.62 -14.44 8.13
CA VAL A 75 -8.39 -13.24 7.30
C VAL A 75 -7.65 -12.16 8.09
N GLN A 76 -8.03 -11.93 9.35
CA GLN A 76 -7.35 -10.96 10.21
C GLN A 76 -5.91 -11.36 10.51
N GLN A 77 -5.63 -12.64 10.78
CA GLN A 77 -4.26 -13.12 11.01
C GLN A 77 -3.36 -12.92 9.79
N VAL A 78 -3.87 -13.21 8.59
CA VAL A 78 -3.13 -13.05 7.33
C VAL A 78 -2.88 -11.58 7.04
N THR A 79 -3.91 -10.74 7.18
CA THR A 79 -3.80 -9.30 6.96
C THR A 79 -2.82 -8.66 7.97
N ALA A 80 -2.84 -9.10 9.23
CA ALA A 80 -1.90 -8.65 10.25
C ALA A 80 -0.45 -9.05 9.91
N GLN A 81 -0.24 -10.28 9.43
CA GLN A 81 1.08 -10.75 9.00
C GLN A 81 1.66 -9.88 7.86
N PHE A 82 0.83 -9.49 6.88
CA PHE A 82 1.29 -8.58 5.82
C PHE A 82 1.67 -7.19 6.36
N ARG A 83 0.88 -6.65 7.30
CA ARG A 83 1.21 -5.37 7.97
C ARG A 83 2.53 -5.45 8.73
N GLU A 84 2.74 -6.51 9.50
CA GLU A 84 3.99 -6.76 10.25
C GLU A 84 5.21 -6.87 9.31
N LYS A 85 5.00 -7.33 8.07
CA LYS A 85 6.04 -7.43 7.03
C LYS A 85 6.19 -6.15 6.19
N GLY A 86 5.52 -5.05 6.53
CA GLY A 86 5.64 -3.78 5.81
C GLY A 86 4.76 -3.66 4.56
N HIS A 87 3.74 -4.52 4.41
CA HIS A 87 2.79 -4.51 3.31
C HIS A 87 1.36 -4.20 3.80
N PRO A 88 1.10 -3.00 4.35
CA PRO A 88 -0.19 -2.69 4.98
C PRO A 88 -1.37 -2.64 4.00
N PHE A 89 -1.08 -2.56 2.70
CA PHE A 89 -2.07 -2.51 1.63
C PHE A 89 -2.38 -3.87 1.00
N LEU A 90 -1.87 -4.97 1.55
CA LEU A 90 -2.32 -6.31 1.20
C LEU A 90 -3.40 -6.78 2.17
N THR A 91 -4.47 -7.35 1.63
CA THR A 91 -5.57 -7.91 2.42
C THR A 91 -5.96 -9.30 1.92
N ALA A 92 -6.42 -10.14 2.83
CA ALA A 92 -6.99 -11.43 2.50
C ALA A 92 -8.52 -11.37 2.49
N PHE A 93 -9.18 -12.15 1.65
CA PHE A 93 -10.62 -12.34 1.70
C PHE A 93 -11.01 -13.76 1.28
N VAL A 94 -12.19 -14.18 1.70
CA VAL A 94 -12.76 -15.48 1.34
C VAL A 94 -13.77 -15.27 0.21
N PRO A 95 -13.50 -15.72 -1.02
CA PRO A 95 -14.48 -15.61 -2.10
C PRO A 95 -15.71 -16.50 -1.81
N PRO A 96 -16.88 -16.19 -2.42
CA PRO A 96 -18.06 -17.03 -2.32
C PRO A 96 -17.77 -18.47 -2.77
N GLN A 97 -17.80 -19.41 -1.83
CA GLN A 97 -17.50 -20.82 -2.08
C GLN A 97 -18.26 -21.70 -1.09
N ARG A 98 -18.43 -22.99 -1.41
CA ARG A 98 -18.91 -23.98 -0.47
C ARG A 98 -17.74 -24.83 0.02
N VAL A 99 -17.58 -24.94 1.33
CA VAL A 99 -16.56 -25.79 1.95
C VAL A 99 -17.11 -27.23 2.02
N HIS A 100 -16.93 -28.03 0.98
CA HIS A 100 -17.41 -29.43 0.96
C HIS A 100 -16.33 -30.41 1.45
N ASP A 101 -15.07 -30.21 1.07
CA ASP A 101 -13.96 -31.11 1.43
C ASP A 101 -13.17 -30.65 2.67
N GLY A 102 -13.68 -29.66 3.39
CA GLY A 102 -12.96 -29.00 4.49
C GLY A 102 -11.84 -28.07 4.02
N MET A 103 -11.73 -27.81 2.72
CA MET A 103 -10.75 -26.88 2.16
C MET A 103 -11.32 -25.47 2.06
N LEU A 104 -10.62 -24.50 2.60
CA LEU A 104 -10.98 -23.07 2.51
C LEU A 104 -9.99 -22.35 1.60
N HIS A 105 -10.49 -21.82 0.48
CA HIS A 105 -9.72 -20.98 -0.42
C HIS A 105 -9.78 -19.52 0.05
N ILE A 106 -8.64 -18.87 0.11
CA ILE A 106 -8.45 -17.50 0.57
C ILE A 106 -7.64 -16.79 -0.48
N ARG A 107 -8.11 -15.64 -0.93
CA ARG A 107 -7.40 -14.83 -1.89
C ARG A 107 -6.74 -13.65 -1.21
N VAL A 108 -5.56 -13.29 -1.68
CA VAL A 108 -4.83 -12.10 -1.25
C VAL A 108 -4.83 -11.10 -2.40
N GLU A 109 -5.27 -9.89 -2.10
CA GLU A 109 -5.39 -8.77 -3.03
C GLU A 109 -4.77 -7.49 -2.44
N GLU A 110 -4.35 -6.60 -3.33
CA GLU A 110 -3.93 -5.25 -2.97
C GLU A 110 -5.15 -4.34 -2.85
N TYR A 111 -5.19 -3.53 -1.79
CA TYR A 111 -6.16 -2.46 -1.67
C TYR A 111 -6.07 -1.53 -2.86
N ARG A 112 -7.25 -1.17 -3.34
CA ARG A 112 -7.42 -0.11 -4.33
C ARG A 112 -7.67 1.21 -3.62
N LEU A 113 -7.07 2.27 -4.14
CA LEU A 113 -7.33 3.60 -3.64
C LEU A 113 -8.79 3.96 -3.88
N GLY A 114 -9.50 4.37 -2.82
CA GLY A 114 -10.88 4.80 -2.86
C GLY A 114 -10.96 6.32 -3.07
N GLN A 115 -11.45 7.01 -2.05
CA GLN A 115 -11.50 8.46 -2.02
C GLN A 115 -10.18 9.05 -1.53
N ILE A 116 -9.84 10.20 -2.10
CA ILE A 116 -8.75 11.05 -1.61
C ILE A 116 -9.39 12.35 -1.18
N THR A 117 -9.12 12.80 0.04
CA THR A 117 -9.56 14.11 0.54
C THR A 117 -8.35 15.00 0.79
N VAL A 118 -8.54 16.32 0.70
CA VAL A 118 -7.50 17.31 1.01
C VAL A 118 -8.11 18.27 2.01
N SER A 119 -7.35 18.63 3.04
CA SER A 119 -7.82 19.56 4.09
C SER A 119 -6.66 20.37 4.67
N GLY A 120 -6.99 21.49 5.33
CA GLY A 120 -6.02 22.33 6.05
C GLY A 120 -5.23 23.32 5.18
N ASN A 121 -5.27 23.15 3.85
CA ASN A 121 -4.65 24.05 2.90
C ASN A 121 -5.39 25.39 2.78
N ARG A 122 -4.64 26.50 2.81
CA ARG A 122 -5.13 27.87 2.65
C ARG A 122 -4.51 28.58 1.44
N TRP A 123 -3.23 28.33 1.18
CA TRP A 123 -2.45 28.99 0.12
C TRP A 123 -2.25 28.10 -1.11
N PHE A 124 -2.40 26.79 -0.94
CA PHE A 124 -2.36 25.81 -2.03
C PHE A 124 -3.77 25.26 -2.27
N SER A 125 -4.17 25.04 -3.52
CA SER A 125 -5.49 24.48 -3.82
C SER A 125 -5.51 22.96 -3.67
N ASP A 126 -6.67 22.37 -3.35
CA ASP A 126 -6.86 20.91 -3.27
C ASP A 126 -6.39 20.19 -4.53
N ARG A 127 -6.63 20.81 -5.69
CA ARG A 127 -6.23 20.29 -7.00
C ARG A 127 -4.71 20.17 -7.11
N ILE A 128 -3.97 21.18 -6.63
CA ILE A 128 -2.51 21.16 -6.64
C ILE A 128 -2.00 20.03 -5.77
N ILE A 129 -2.49 19.95 -4.53
CA ILE A 129 -2.04 18.95 -3.56
C ILE A 129 -2.34 17.52 -4.07
N ARG A 130 -3.55 17.31 -4.61
CA ARG A 130 -3.94 16.04 -5.21
C ARG A 130 -3.07 15.68 -6.41
N ASN A 131 -2.83 16.62 -7.33
CA ASN A 131 -2.00 16.36 -8.51
C ASN A 131 -0.55 16.07 -8.12
N ALA A 132 0.00 16.78 -7.13
CA ALA A 132 1.34 16.55 -6.62
C ALA A 132 1.49 15.16 -5.98
N SER A 133 0.40 14.59 -5.45
CA SER A 133 0.43 13.25 -4.86
C SER A 133 0.55 12.11 -5.86
N SER A 134 0.32 12.36 -7.16
CA SER A 134 0.24 11.31 -8.20
C SER A 134 -0.77 10.19 -7.93
N LEU A 135 -1.63 10.35 -6.90
CA LEU A 135 -2.62 9.37 -6.50
C LEU A 135 -3.92 9.51 -7.27
N HIS A 136 -4.40 8.42 -7.86
CA HIS A 136 -5.67 8.37 -8.54
C HIS A 136 -6.58 7.27 -7.97
N PRO A 137 -7.90 7.53 -7.87
CA PRO A 137 -8.84 6.49 -7.47
C PRO A 137 -8.68 5.24 -8.34
N LYS A 138 -8.74 4.07 -7.70
CA LYS A 138 -8.53 2.71 -8.25
C LYS A 138 -7.08 2.28 -8.45
N ASP A 139 -6.11 3.14 -8.16
CA ASP A 139 -4.70 2.74 -8.17
C ASP A 139 -4.43 1.65 -7.12
N THR A 140 -3.45 0.79 -7.40
CA THR A 140 -2.88 -0.09 -6.38
C THR A 140 -1.98 0.69 -5.47
N LEU A 141 -2.04 0.40 -4.17
CA LEU A 141 -1.20 1.07 -3.20
C LEU A 141 -0.05 0.17 -2.77
N ALA A 142 1.16 0.73 -2.87
CA ALA A 142 2.36 0.19 -2.27
C ALA A 142 2.93 1.24 -1.31
N LEU A 143 3.33 0.80 -0.11
CA LEU A 143 3.85 1.71 0.91
C LEU A 143 5.06 2.52 0.43
N GLN A 144 5.93 1.90 -0.37
CA GLN A 144 7.13 2.54 -0.91
C GLN A 144 6.78 3.69 -1.86
N ASN A 145 5.78 3.49 -2.71
CA ASN A 145 5.31 4.53 -3.64
C ASN A 145 4.70 5.70 -2.86
N LEU A 146 3.84 5.41 -1.88
CA LEU A 146 3.24 6.45 -1.03
C LEU A 146 4.27 7.26 -0.25
N GLN A 147 5.34 6.62 0.23
CA GLN A 147 6.44 7.31 0.92
C GLN A 147 7.20 8.24 -0.03
N ALA A 148 7.45 7.80 -1.26
CA ALA A 148 8.09 8.62 -2.29
C ALA A 148 7.19 9.79 -2.70
N ASP A 149 5.89 9.55 -2.90
CA ASP A 149 4.90 10.58 -3.22
C ASP A 149 4.80 11.61 -2.10
N LEU A 150 4.74 11.16 -0.84
CA LEU A 150 4.71 12.07 0.31
C LEU A 150 5.99 12.92 0.41
N ALA A 151 7.16 12.32 0.17
CA ALA A 151 8.42 13.05 0.14
C ALA A 151 8.45 14.09 -0.99
N TRP A 152 7.91 13.75 -2.16
CA TRP A 152 7.79 14.65 -3.30
C TRP A 152 6.87 15.83 -3.00
N ILE A 153 5.66 15.59 -2.48
CA ILE A 153 4.71 16.65 -2.12
C ILE A 153 5.31 17.60 -1.09
N ASN A 154 6.10 17.06 -0.15
CA ASN A 154 6.78 17.80 0.91
C ASN A 154 8.11 18.47 0.46
N GLY A 155 8.46 18.39 -0.81
CA GLY A 155 9.62 19.10 -1.36
C GLY A 155 9.44 20.62 -1.37
N ASN A 156 8.19 21.12 -1.38
CA ASN A 156 7.91 22.55 -1.35
C ASN A 156 8.01 23.08 0.10
N PRO A 157 8.90 24.05 0.39
CA PRO A 157 9.15 24.51 1.75
C PRO A 157 8.00 25.34 2.35
N PHE A 158 6.96 25.67 1.59
CA PHE A 158 5.81 26.46 2.05
C PHE A 158 4.64 25.60 2.50
N ARG A 159 4.78 24.27 2.49
CA ARG A 159 3.77 23.37 3.04
C ARG A 159 4.40 22.12 3.63
N THR A 160 3.61 21.45 4.46
CA THR A 160 3.83 20.07 4.86
C THR A 160 2.50 19.34 4.73
N VAL A 161 2.55 18.12 4.21
CA VAL A 161 1.43 17.23 3.97
C VAL A 161 1.68 15.96 4.75
N ASP A 162 0.70 15.58 5.55
CA ASP A 162 0.60 14.28 6.20
C ASP A 162 -0.44 13.45 5.45
N MET A 163 -0.12 12.17 5.24
CA MET A 163 -1.00 11.23 4.56
C MET A 163 -1.55 10.23 5.58
N ILE A 164 -2.86 10.27 5.80
CA ILE A 164 -3.55 9.35 6.70
C ILE A 164 -4.40 8.41 5.86
N TYR A 165 -4.18 7.10 6.01
CA TYR A 165 -4.96 6.07 5.33
C TYR A 165 -5.89 5.38 6.32
N HIS A 166 -7.11 5.10 5.87
CA HIS A 166 -8.10 4.39 6.66
C HIS A 166 -8.96 3.48 5.75
N PRO A 167 -9.66 2.47 6.32
CA PRO A 167 -10.56 1.62 5.55
C PRO A 167 -11.52 2.46 4.71
N GLY A 168 -11.64 2.11 3.42
CA GLY A 168 -12.49 2.83 2.49
C GLY A 168 -13.95 2.38 2.55
N GLN A 169 -14.81 3.10 1.82
CA GLN A 169 -16.25 2.82 1.76
C GLN A 169 -16.61 1.45 1.15
N LYS A 170 -15.73 0.90 0.32
CA LYS A 170 -15.93 -0.42 -0.33
C LYS A 170 -14.93 -1.43 0.23
N ALA A 171 -15.36 -2.69 0.34
CA ALA A 171 -14.45 -3.78 0.66
C ALA A 171 -13.32 -3.83 -0.38
N GLY A 172 -12.08 -4.05 0.08
CA GLY A 172 -10.91 -4.02 -0.79
C GLY A 172 -10.47 -2.61 -1.21
N THR A 173 -10.99 -1.55 -0.56
CA THR A 173 -10.51 -0.18 -0.78
C THR A 173 -9.98 0.47 0.49
N THR A 174 -9.07 1.42 0.32
CA THR A 174 -8.61 2.33 1.38
C THR A 174 -8.75 3.75 0.89
N ASP A 175 -9.23 4.62 1.77
CA ASP A 175 -9.31 6.05 1.50
C ASP A 175 -8.08 6.74 2.09
N VAL A 176 -7.73 7.90 1.55
CA VAL A 176 -6.54 8.68 1.93
C VAL A 176 -6.92 10.13 2.19
N ASP A 177 -6.59 10.61 3.38
CA ASP A 177 -6.72 12.01 3.76
C ASP A 177 -5.34 12.69 3.71
N LEU A 178 -5.24 13.71 2.86
CA LEU A 178 -4.07 14.59 2.76
C LEU A 178 -4.30 15.80 3.68
N GLN A 179 -3.68 15.78 4.85
CA GLN A 179 -3.73 16.88 5.81
C GLN A 179 -2.60 17.84 5.54
N VAL A 180 -2.93 19.07 5.17
CA VAL A 180 -1.98 20.08 4.74
C VAL A 180 -1.84 21.14 5.82
N SER A 181 -0.60 21.46 6.17
CA SER A 181 -0.22 22.64 6.92
C SER A 181 0.60 23.53 5.99
N ASP A 182 0.00 24.61 5.48
CA ASP A 182 0.68 25.57 4.61
C ASP A 182 0.89 26.94 5.26
N ARG A 183 1.84 27.68 4.71
CA ARG A 183 2.17 29.05 5.13
C ARG A 183 2.14 29.98 3.93
N PHE A 184 2.12 31.28 4.21
CA PHE A 184 2.16 32.30 3.15
C PHE A 184 3.34 32.02 2.21
N PRO A 185 3.11 31.83 0.90
CA PRO A 185 4.09 31.21 0.00
C PRO A 185 5.12 32.21 -0.51
N VAL A 186 5.49 33.21 0.30
CA VAL A 186 6.51 34.20 -0.03
C VAL A 186 7.44 34.35 1.16
N TYR A 187 8.74 34.29 0.89
CA TYR A 187 9.78 34.55 1.88
C TYR A 187 10.90 35.38 1.27
N VAL A 188 11.44 36.32 2.04
CA VAL A 188 12.53 37.22 1.66
C VAL A 188 13.68 36.99 2.63
N PHE A 189 14.90 36.91 2.12
CA PHE A 189 16.11 36.73 2.91
C PHE A 189 17.21 37.69 2.46
N GLY A 190 18.12 38.01 3.37
CA GLY A 190 19.36 38.67 3.04
C GLY A 190 20.49 38.07 3.86
N SER A 191 21.70 38.08 3.30
CA SER A 191 22.90 37.68 4.03
C SER A 191 24.03 38.68 3.81
N PHE A 192 24.92 38.75 4.78
CA PHE A 192 26.11 39.58 4.76
C PHE A 192 27.25 38.78 5.38
N ASN A 193 28.38 38.65 4.69
CA ASN A 193 29.54 37.94 5.19
C ASN A 193 30.84 38.64 4.78
N ASN A 194 31.90 38.36 5.52
CA ASN A 194 33.23 38.91 5.27
C ASN A 194 34.28 37.87 4.85
N GLN A 195 33.84 36.74 4.29
CA GLN A 195 34.68 35.58 3.98
C GLN A 195 35.22 35.57 2.55
N ALA A 196 34.93 36.62 1.78
CA ALA A 196 35.42 36.78 0.41
C ALA A 196 36.94 37.00 0.38
N ASP A 197 37.56 36.61 -0.74
CA ASP A 197 39.00 36.75 -0.94
C ASP A 197 39.41 38.24 -0.74
N PRO A 198 40.45 38.52 0.07
CA PRO A 198 40.90 39.89 0.31
C PRO A 198 41.21 40.71 -0.95
N THR A 199 41.54 40.05 -2.07
CA THR A 199 41.84 40.68 -3.36
C THR A 199 40.59 41.03 -4.19
N LEU A 200 39.44 40.44 -3.88
CA LEU A 200 38.15 40.67 -4.56
C LEU A 200 37.20 41.59 -3.77
N GLY A 201 37.64 42.04 -2.60
CA GLY A 201 36.82 42.77 -1.63
C GLY A 201 36.36 41.83 -0.52
N ARG A 202 36.56 42.24 0.74
CA ARG A 202 36.30 41.37 1.90
C ARG A 202 34.82 41.14 2.17
N VAL A 203 33.90 41.87 1.55
CA VAL A 203 32.48 41.92 1.94
C VAL A 203 31.61 41.41 0.81
N ASN A 204 30.81 40.38 1.08
CA ASN A 204 29.74 39.93 0.23
C ASN A 204 28.40 40.14 0.93
N TRP A 205 27.42 40.61 0.17
CA TRP A 205 26.02 40.67 0.59
C TRP A 205 25.16 39.97 -0.46
N SER A 206 24.00 39.51 -0.05
CA SER A 206 22.97 39.00 -0.96
C SER A 206 21.59 39.35 -0.44
N LEU A 207 20.65 39.54 -1.34
CA LEU A 207 19.23 39.69 -1.07
C LEU A 207 18.47 38.77 -2.00
N GLY A 208 17.51 38.03 -1.47
CA GLY A 208 16.70 37.12 -2.27
C GLY A 208 15.25 37.07 -1.82
N ALA A 209 14.39 36.65 -2.73
CA ALA A 209 13.00 36.37 -2.49
C ALA A 209 12.58 35.09 -3.22
N THR A 210 11.74 34.30 -2.56
CA THR A 210 11.14 33.09 -3.12
C THR A 210 9.62 33.21 -3.04
N TRP A 211 8.94 32.90 -4.15
CA TRP A 211 7.50 32.71 -4.25
C TRP A 211 7.22 31.25 -4.56
N GLY A 212 6.77 30.48 -3.56
CA GLY A 212 6.65 29.03 -3.63
C GLY A 212 5.28 28.48 -4.05
N ASN A 213 4.40 29.31 -4.57
CA ASN A 213 3.22 28.86 -5.29
C ASN A 213 3.01 29.79 -6.48
N ALA A 214 4.09 29.96 -7.26
CA ALA A 214 4.12 30.85 -8.39
C ALA A 214 2.98 30.50 -9.35
N PHE A 215 2.17 31.50 -9.68
CA PHE A 215 1.01 31.40 -10.57
C PHE A 215 -0.07 30.39 -10.14
N GLY A 216 -0.03 29.89 -8.90
CA GLY A 216 -0.97 28.88 -8.42
C GLY A 216 -0.77 27.50 -9.08
N ILE A 217 0.46 27.18 -9.50
CA ILE A 217 0.79 25.90 -10.15
C ILE A 217 1.83 25.09 -9.38
N ASP A 218 2.06 25.41 -8.11
CA ASP A 218 3.07 24.73 -7.28
C ASP A 218 4.53 24.90 -7.74
N ALA A 219 4.79 25.95 -8.50
CA ALA A 219 6.14 26.29 -8.94
C ALA A 219 6.82 27.20 -7.92
N ASP A 220 8.11 26.95 -7.67
CA ASP A 220 8.96 27.81 -6.86
C ASP A 220 9.72 28.78 -7.77
N PHE A 221 9.41 30.07 -7.65
CA PHE A 221 10.16 31.13 -8.32
C PHE A 221 11.07 31.83 -7.30
N SER A 222 12.39 31.78 -7.51
CA SER A 222 13.37 32.45 -6.66
C SER A 222 14.21 33.43 -7.46
N HIS A 223 14.45 34.61 -6.90
CA HIS A 223 15.37 35.61 -7.44
C HIS A 223 16.29 36.12 -6.32
N PHE A 224 17.58 36.27 -6.62
CA PHE A 224 18.56 36.80 -5.68
C PHE A 224 19.58 37.70 -6.41
N VAL A 225 20.04 38.74 -5.72
CA VAL A 225 21.05 39.72 -6.13
C VAL A 225 22.15 39.83 -5.09
#